data_AF-A0A2V7IDN7-F1
#
_entry.id   AF-A0A2V7IDN7-F1
#
_cell.length_a   1.000
_cell.length_b   1.000
_cell.length_c   1.000
_cell.angle_alpha   90.00
_cell.angle_beta   90.00
_cell.angle_gamma   90.00
#
_symmetry.space_group_name_H-M   'P 1'
#
loop_
_entity.id
_entity.type
_entity.pdbx_description
1 polymer ?
#
loop_
_entity_poly.entity_id
_entity_poly.type
_entity_poly.pdbx_seq_one_letter_code
_entity_poly.pdbx_strand_id
1 'polypeptide(L)'
;MPTARVDLHCHSTASDGEYPPAEVARRAHAAGLAAIALTDHDTTSGVPEATRAGEALAVRVVSGCEFSVKAPWGELHLLGYFLPPG
;
A
#
# COMPACT_ATOMS: atom_id res chain seq x y z
N MET A 1 14.63 14.02 -16.75
CA MET A 1 14.33 12.76 -16.04
C MET A 1 12.99 12.26 -16.55
N PRO A 2 12.85 11.00 -16.99
CA PRO A 2 11.54 10.46 -17.30
C PRO A 2 10.64 10.50 -16.06
N THR A 3 9.35 10.78 -16.26
CA THR A 3 8.33 10.74 -15.19
C THR A 3 8.24 9.33 -14.62
N ALA A 4 8.45 9.21 -13.31
CA ALA A 4 8.28 7.95 -12.58
C ALA A 4 6.78 7.65 -12.37
N ARG A 5 6.40 6.38 -12.49
CA ARG A 5 5.02 5.91 -12.23
C ARG A 5 4.90 5.38 -10.81
N VAL A 6 3.75 5.62 -10.19
CA VAL A 6 3.43 5.19 -8.83
C VAL A 6 2.00 4.68 -8.76
N ASP A 7 1.72 3.82 -7.79
CA ASP A 7 0.36 3.39 -7.42
C ASP A 7 0.14 3.66 -5.93
N LEU A 8 -0.80 4.55 -5.59
CA LEU A 8 -0.99 5.02 -4.22
C LEU A 8 -2.22 4.41 -3.54
N HIS A 9 -2.78 3.33 -4.10
CA HIS A 9 -3.92 2.63 -3.51
C HIS A 9 -3.87 1.16 -3.91
N CYS A 10 -3.24 0.32 -3.08
CA CYS A 10 -3.19 -1.12 -3.30
C CYS A 10 -3.29 -1.90 -1.99
N HIS A 11 -3.87 -3.10 -2.08
CA HIS A 11 -4.26 -3.93 -0.95
C HIS A 11 -3.48 -5.24 -0.99
N SER A 12 -3.30 -5.83 0.18
CA SER A 12 -2.67 -7.14 0.36
C SER A 12 -3.59 -8.09 1.12
N THR A 13 -3.12 -9.32 1.36
CA THR A 13 -3.81 -10.28 2.23
C THR A 13 -3.83 -9.84 3.71
N ALA A 14 -3.25 -8.69 4.07
CA ALA A 14 -3.43 -8.11 5.41
C ALA A 14 -4.84 -7.51 5.59
N SER A 15 -5.56 -7.24 4.49
CA SER A 15 -7.00 -6.97 4.48
C SER A 15 -7.73 -7.87 3.48
N ASP A 16 -8.05 -7.38 2.29
CA ASP A 16 -8.87 -8.07 1.28
C ASP A 16 -8.18 -8.22 -0.09
N GLY A 17 -6.90 -7.87 -0.19
CA GLY A 17 -6.10 -8.05 -1.39
C GLY A 17 -5.76 -9.52 -1.68
N GLU A 18 -5.47 -9.82 -2.94
CA GLU A 18 -5.18 -11.18 -3.41
C GLU A 18 -3.78 -11.68 -3.01
N TYR A 19 -2.81 -10.76 -2.84
CA TYR A 19 -1.40 -11.10 -2.71
C TYR A 19 -0.83 -10.72 -1.34
N PRO A 20 0.12 -11.51 -0.79
CA PRO A 20 0.86 -11.12 0.41
C PRO A 20 1.57 -9.78 0.26
N PRO A 21 1.80 -9.01 1.34
CA PRO A 21 2.42 -7.70 1.26
C PRO A 21 3.77 -7.69 0.50
N ALA A 22 4.63 -8.69 0.71
CA ALA A 22 5.88 -8.80 -0.05
C ALA A 22 5.66 -9.02 -1.56
N GLU A 23 4.61 -9.75 -1.94
CA GLU A 23 4.28 -10.02 -3.33
C GLU A 23 3.72 -8.78 -4.04
N VAL A 24 2.96 -7.94 -3.32
CA VAL A 24 2.52 -6.64 -3.84
C VAL A 24 3.73 -5.78 -4.27
N ALA A 25 4.77 -5.70 -3.43
CA ALA A 25 6.00 -4.99 -3.76
C ALA A 25 6.77 -5.61 -4.95
N ARG A 26 6.83 -6.96 -5.04
CA ARG A 26 7.42 -7.66 -6.19
C ARG A 26 6.71 -7.34 -7.50
N ARG A 27 5.37 -7.30 -7.47
CA ARG A 27 4.56 -6.96 -8.64
C ARG A 27 4.71 -5.51 -9.05
N ALA A 28 4.79 -4.60 -8.09
CA ALA A 28 5.09 -3.20 -8.37
C ALA A 28 6.44 -3.03 -9.10
N HIS A 29 7.48 -3.74 -8.66
CA HIS A 29 8.76 -3.77 -9.35
C HIS A 29 8.63 -4.29 -10.78
N ALA A 30 7.95 -5.43 -10.97
CA ALA A 30 7.73 -6.03 -12.29
C ALA A 30 6.93 -5.12 -13.24
N ALA A 31 6.04 -4.28 -12.70
CA ALA A 31 5.29 -3.28 -13.44
C ALA A 31 6.10 -2.00 -13.76
N GLY A 32 7.34 -1.89 -13.26
CA GLY A 32 8.20 -0.72 -13.43
C GLY A 32 7.69 0.51 -12.67
N LEU A 33 7.05 0.31 -11.52
CA LEU A 33 6.66 1.38 -10.60
C LEU A 33 7.85 1.79 -9.73
N ALA A 34 8.01 3.09 -9.52
CA ALA A 34 9.03 3.62 -8.61
C ALA A 34 8.58 3.58 -7.14
N ALA A 35 7.28 3.63 -6.90
CA ALA A 35 6.72 3.58 -5.56
C ALA A 35 5.30 3.00 -5.56
N ILE A 36 4.93 2.43 -4.41
CA ILE A 36 3.55 2.11 -4.06
C ILE A 36 3.17 2.65 -2.68
N ALA A 37 1.88 2.82 -2.40
CA ALA A 37 1.37 2.92 -1.04
C ALA A 37 0.53 1.68 -0.73
N LEU A 38 0.92 0.93 0.31
CA LEU A 38 0.10 -0.18 0.79
C LEU A 38 -0.96 0.39 1.72
N THR A 39 -2.23 0.26 1.35
CA THR A 39 -3.38 0.91 1.99
C THR A 39 -4.45 -0.12 2.34
N ASP A 40 -4.06 -1.19 3.03
CA ASP A 40 -4.99 -2.20 3.53
C ASP A 40 -6.11 -1.58 4.38
N HIS A 41 -7.30 -2.19 4.37
CA HIS A 41 -8.46 -1.69 5.12
C HIS A 41 -8.21 -1.71 6.63
N ASP A 42 -8.30 -0.53 7.24
CA ASP A 42 -8.25 -0.29 8.69
C ASP A 42 -7.01 -0.90 9.40
N THR A 43 -5.91 -1.15 8.67
CA THR A 43 -4.68 -1.74 9.21
C THR A 43 -3.44 -1.30 8.45
N THR A 44 -2.30 -1.30 9.15
CA THR A 44 -0.96 -1.12 8.58
C THR A 44 -0.09 -2.37 8.72
N SER A 45 -0.64 -3.50 9.17
CA SER A 45 0.14 -4.70 9.55
C SER A 45 0.96 -5.31 8.42
N GLY A 46 0.54 -5.12 7.16
CA GLY A 46 1.28 -5.55 5.97
C GLY A 46 2.48 -4.66 5.61
N VAL A 47 2.51 -3.41 6.11
CA VAL A 47 3.50 -2.40 5.69
C VAL A 47 4.94 -2.83 5.99
N PRO A 48 5.30 -3.37 7.17
CA PRO A 48 6.68 -3.80 7.45
C PRO A 48 7.18 -4.86 6.48
N GLU A 49 6.32 -5.81 6.10
CA GLU A 49 6.67 -6.88 5.16
C GLU A 49 6.84 -6.33 3.73
N ALA A 50 5.87 -5.55 3.24
CA ALA A 50 5.97 -4.92 1.93
C ALA A 50 7.21 -4.03 1.81
N THR A 51 7.52 -3.26 2.86
CA THR A 51 8.66 -2.35 2.91
C THR A 51 9.99 -3.09 2.74
N ARG A 52 10.20 -4.17 3.50
CA ARG A 52 11.42 -5.01 3.38
C ARG A 52 11.58 -5.58 1.96
N ALA A 53 10.47 -5.99 1.33
CA ALA A 53 10.50 -6.49 -0.05
C ALA A 53 10.79 -5.37 -1.05
N GLY A 54 10.18 -4.18 -0.88
CA GLY A 54 10.39 -3.01 -1.73
C GLY A 54 11.82 -2.50 -1.70
N GLU A 55 12.44 -2.44 -0.52
CA GLU A 55 13.86 -2.06 -0.34
C GLU A 55 14.80 -2.93 -1.18
N ALA A 56 14.59 -4.25 -1.19
CA ALA A 56 15.38 -5.19 -1.98
C ALA A 56 15.22 -5.02 -3.50
N LEU A 57 14.16 -4.34 -3.94
CA LEU A 57 13.75 -4.21 -5.35
C LEU A 57 13.81 -2.77 -5.86
N ALA A 58 14.33 -1.84 -5.05
CA ALA A 58 14.32 -0.40 -5.32
C ALA A 58 12.90 0.16 -5.61
N VAL A 59 11.87 -0.40 -4.98
CA VAL A 59 10.50 0.13 -4.98
C VAL A 59 10.23 0.78 -3.63
N ARG A 60 9.94 2.08 -3.62
CA ARG A 60 9.55 2.76 -2.38
C ARG A 60 8.16 2.30 -1.96
N VAL A 61 8.03 1.80 -0.74
CA VAL A 61 6.72 1.52 -0.12
C VAL A 61 6.38 2.67 0.83
N VAL A 62 5.24 3.30 0.60
CA VAL A 62 4.65 4.31 1.49
C VAL A 62 3.69 3.59 2.43
N SER A 63 3.89 3.77 3.74
CA SER A 63 2.95 3.31 4.75
C SER A 63 1.62 4.03 4.58
N GLY A 64 0.54 3.30 4.36
CA GLY A 64 -0.80 3.84 4.25
C GLY A 64 -1.85 2.93 4.87
N CYS A 65 -3.09 3.42 4.88
CA CYS A 65 -4.26 2.71 5.38
C CYS A 65 -5.48 3.27 4.64
N GLU A 66 -6.42 2.40 4.27
CA GLU A 66 -7.75 2.81 3.84
C GLU A 66 -8.71 2.71 5.03
N PHE A 67 -9.10 3.87 5.57
CA PHE A 67 -9.99 3.93 6.72
C PHE A 67 -11.46 3.80 6.30
N SER A 68 -12.18 2.88 6.93
CA SER A 68 -13.63 2.76 6.80
C SER A 68 -14.30 3.79 7.70
N VAL A 69 -14.92 4.82 7.10
CA VAL A 69 -15.54 5.94 7.82
C VAL A 69 -17.05 5.90 7.67
N LYS A 70 -17.77 5.78 8.79
CA LYS A 70 -19.23 5.95 8.82
C LYS A 70 -19.60 7.42 8.82
N ALA A 71 -20.44 7.84 7.89
CA ALA A 71 -20.97 9.19 7.77
C ALA A 71 -22.51 9.17 7.72
N PRO A 72 -23.19 10.30 8.01
CA PRO A 72 -24.64 10.39 7.92
C PRO A 72 -25.22 10.06 6.53
N TRP A 73 -24.41 10.14 5.48
CA TRP A 73 -24.79 9.85 4.09
C TRP A 73 -24.27 8.50 3.57
N GLY A 74 -23.70 7.65 4.43
CA GLY A 74 -23.24 6.32 4.05
C GLY A 74 -21.81 6.02 4.52
N GLU A 75 -21.15 5.10 3.84
CA GLU A 75 -19.76 4.73 4.09
C GLU A 75 -18.83 5.51 3.15
N LEU A 76 -17.72 5.98 3.70
CA LEU A 76 -16.63 6.62 2.96
C LEU A 76 -15.35 5.84 3.23
N HIS A 77 -14.52 5.71 2.21
CA HIS A 77 -13.16 5.23 2.37
C HIS A 77 -12.17 6.39 2.26
N LEU A 78 -11.30 6.52 3.25
CA LEU A 78 -10.33 7.62 3.35
C LEU A 78 -8.92 7.07 3.37
N LEU A 79 -8.10 7.47 2.41
CA LEU A 79 -6.69 7.09 2.35
C LEU A 79 -5.86 7.96 3.29
N GLY A 80 -5.18 7.33 4.23
CA GLY A 80 -4.11 7.92 5.01
C GLY A 80 -2.73 7.49 4.49
N TYR A 81 -1.78 8.43 4.46
CA TYR A 81 -0.40 8.17 4.02
C TYR A 81 0.60 8.60 5.08
N PHE A 82 1.79 8.00 5.03
CA PHE A 82 2.90 8.23 5.96
C PHE A 82 2.52 7.94 7.42
N LEU A 83 1.68 6.93 7.62
CA LEU A 83 1.26 6.47 8.94
C LEU A 83 2.37 5.67 9.62
N PRO A 84 2.45 5.67 10.97
CA PRO A 84 3.30 4.73 11.68
C PRO A 84 2.92 3.29 11.32
N PRO A 85 3.88 2.43 10.92
CA PRO A 85 3.60 1.02 10.75
C PRO A 85 3.34 0.38 12.11
N GLY A 86 2.26 -0.39 12.20
CA GLY A 86 1.79 -1.12 13.38
C GLY A 86 1.92 -2.63 13.24
#